data_AF-A0AAU7CQQ1-F1
#
_entry.id   AF-A0AAU7CQQ1-F1
#
_cell.length_a   1.000
_cell.length_b   1.000
_cell.length_c   1.000
_cell.angle_alpha   90.00
_cell.angle_beta   90.00
_cell.angle_gamma   90.00
#
_symmetry.space_group_name_H-M   'P 1'
#
loop_
_entity.id
_entity.type
_entity.pdbx_description
1 polymer ?
#
loop_
_entity_poly.entity_id
_entity_poly.type
_entity_poly.pdbx_seq_one_letter_code
_entity_poly.pdbx_strand_id
1 'polypeptide(L)'
;MKIDEAIQELRRRNHPPPLPVRLPTPGEVETAEQRLGVQFHPDFLRYLMEASDISYSIFEPVTITRAESHTDLLRVAEKAWGRFDVPRDLLPICEHNADFYCMNPAGEIVFYSHNGWPSTKWPSLADWIEDVWLEDFA
;
A
#
# COMPACT_ATOMS: atom_id res chain seq x y z
N MET A 1 -4.50 -15.21 -5.55
CA MET A 1 -5.82 -15.06 -4.85
C MET A 1 -6.69 -13.95 -5.46
N LYS A 2 -8.00 -13.83 -5.18
CA LYS A 2 -8.80 -12.62 -5.54
C LYS A 2 -8.74 -11.55 -4.45
N ILE A 3 -8.92 -10.27 -4.80
CA ILE A 3 -8.83 -9.17 -3.83
C ILE A 3 -9.85 -9.28 -2.68
N ASP A 4 -11.07 -9.76 -2.91
CA ASP A 4 -12.08 -9.99 -1.86
C ASP A 4 -11.61 -11.01 -0.84
N GLU A 5 -11.02 -12.12 -1.31
CA GLU A 5 -10.52 -13.20 -0.48
C GLU A 5 -9.32 -12.71 0.35
N ALA A 6 -8.42 -11.93 -0.27
CA ALA A 6 -7.27 -11.34 0.39
C ALA A 6 -7.70 -10.36 1.52
N ILE A 7 -8.68 -9.48 1.24
CA ILE A 7 -9.22 -8.55 2.24
C ILE A 7 -9.92 -9.31 3.38
N GLN A 8 -10.72 -10.32 3.08
CA GLN A 8 -11.37 -11.15 4.10
C GLN A 8 -10.35 -11.83 5.01
N GLU A 9 -9.26 -12.35 4.44
CA GLU A 9 -8.22 -13.02 5.20
C GLU A 9 -7.43 -12.04 6.07
N LEU A 10 -7.07 -10.86 5.54
CA LEU A 10 -6.47 -9.79 6.34
C LEU A 10 -7.38 -9.39 7.51
N ARG A 11 -8.70 -9.30 7.29
CA ARG A 11 -9.67 -8.98 8.35
C ARG A 11 -9.72 -10.06 9.41
N ARG A 12 -9.64 -11.34 9.02
CA ARG A 12 -9.61 -12.48 9.94
C ARG A 12 -8.38 -12.46 10.84
N ARG A 13 -7.24 -12.01 10.30
CA ARG A 13 -5.95 -11.99 11.03
C ARG A 13 -5.62 -10.65 11.69
N ASN A 14 -6.48 -9.65 11.59
CA ASN A 14 -6.19 -8.31 12.10
C ASN A 14 -5.89 -8.29 13.61
N HIS A 15 -4.78 -7.65 13.98
CA HIS A 15 -4.32 -7.40 15.34
C HIS A 15 -4.34 -5.89 15.61
N PRO A 16 -5.51 -5.31 15.90
CA PRO A 16 -5.64 -3.86 16.01
C PRO A 16 -4.77 -3.32 17.16
N PRO A 17 -3.98 -2.26 16.93
CA PRO A 17 -3.19 -1.64 17.98
C PRO A 17 -4.10 -0.91 19.00
N PRO A 18 -3.57 -0.52 20.17
CA PRO A 18 -4.34 0.22 21.18
C PRO A 18 -4.99 1.50 20.66
N LEU A 19 -4.38 2.12 19.64
CA LEU A 19 -4.97 3.24 18.90
C LEU A 19 -5.16 2.82 17.43
N PRO A 20 -6.32 2.26 17.07
CA PRO A 20 -6.59 1.81 15.71
C PRO A 20 -6.56 2.96 14.71
N VAL A 21 -6.12 2.65 13.51
CA VAL A 21 -6.32 3.54 12.36
C VAL A 21 -7.79 3.42 11.94
N ARG A 22 -8.38 4.50 11.43
CA ARG A 22 -9.71 4.43 10.81
C ARG A 22 -9.59 4.29 9.30
N LEU A 23 -10.57 3.64 8.70
CA LEU A 23 -10.76 3.69 7.26
C LEU A 23 -11.08 5.12 6.78
N PRO A 24 -10.68 5.48 5.56
CA PRO A 24 -11.01 6.74 4.94
C PRO A 24 -12.46 6.80 4.47
N THR A 25 -12.94 8.02 4.29
CA THR A 25 -14.17 8.28 3.53
C THR A 25 -13.88 8.39 2.02
N PRO A 26 -14.89 8.20 1.15
CA PRO A 26 -14.70 8.38 -0.29
C PRO A 26 -14.15 9.76 -0.68
N GLY A 27 -14.57 10.84 0.01
CA GLY A 27 -14.07 12.19 -0.26
C GLY A 27 -12.60 12.40 0.13
N GLU A 28 -12.11 11.69 1.14
CA GLU A 28 -10.69 11.70 1.50
C GLU A 28 -9.84 10.97 0.46
N VAL A 29 -10.36 9.88 -0.10
CA VAL A 29 -9.72 9.16 -1.21
C VAL A 29 -9.63 10.05 -2.45
N GLU A 30 -10.73 10.70 -2.84
CA GLU A 30 -10.76 11.64 -3.97
C GLU A 30 -9.77 12.80 -3.76
N THR A 31 -9.71 13.33 -2.53
CA THR A 31 -8.73 14.38 -2.19
C THR A 31 -7.30 13.87 -2.32
N ALA A 32 -7.02 12.63 -1.94
CA ALA A 32 -5.70 12.02 -2.11
C ALA A 32 -5.33 11.86 -3.59
N GLU A 33 -6.24 11.35 -4.42
CA GLU A 33 -6.06 11.25 -5.88
C GLU A 33 -5.76 12.60 -6.51
N GLN A 34 -6.52 13.64 -6.16
CA GLN A 34 -6.33 15.01 -6.66
C GLN A 34 -4.97 15.58 -6.25
N ARG A 35 -4.58 15.43 -4.98
CA ARG A 35 -3.29 15.93 -4.47
C ARG A 35 -2.11 15.20 -5.09
N LEU A 36 -2.25 13.91 -5.36
CA LEU A 36 -1.22 13.11 -6.02
C LEU A 36 -1.27 13.26 -7.55
N GLY A 37 -2.36 13.77 -8.14
CA GLY A 37 -2.54 13.77 -9.59
C GLY A 37 -2.51 12.36 -10.18
N VAL A 38 -3.00 11.36 -9.45
CA VAL A 38 -3.01 9.95 -9.83
C VAL A 38 -4.41 9.39 -9.61
N GLN A 39 -4.94 8.69 -10.60
CA GLN A 39 -6.14 7.88 -10.42
C GLN A 39 -5.74 6.53 -9.83
N PHE A 40 -6.39 6.12 -8.75
CA PHE A 40 -6.13 4.87 -8.06
C PHE A 40 -6.77 3.70 -8.79
N HIS A 41 -6.04 2.59 -8.82
CA HIS A 41 -6.56 1.33 -9.32
C HIS A 41 -7.73 0.83 -8.44
N PRO A 42 -8.77 0.19 -9.01
CA PRO A 42 -9.91 -0.31 -8.24
C PRO A 42 -9.54 -1.18 -7.03
N ASP A 43 -8.55 -2.07 -7.16
CA ASP A 43 -8.12 -2.91 -6.03
C ASP A 43 -7.45 -2.11 -4.92
N PHE A 44 -6.72 -1.04 -5.26
CA PHE A 44 -6.13 -0.15 -4.26
C PHE A 44 -7.20 0.68 -3.55
N LEU A 45 -8.23 1.15 -4.27
CA LEU A 45 -9.40 1.80 -3.67
C LEU A 45 -10.09 0.87 -2.66
N ARG A 46 -10.26 -0.40 -3.02
CA ARG A 46 -10.83 -1.40 -2.12
C ARG A 46 -9.96 -1.63 -0.89
N TYR A 47 -8.65 -1.78 -1.06
CA TYR A 47 -7.73 -1.85 0.07
C TYR A 47 -7.88 -0.63 0.98
N LEU A 48 -7.85 0.58 0.43
CA LEU A 48 -7.97 1.81 1.21
C LEU A 48 -9.28 1.84 2.00
N MET A 49 -10.40 1.53 1.37
CA MET A 49 -11.73 1.64 1.99
C MET A 49 -12.13 0.44 2.85
N GLU A 50 -11.52 -0.72 2.66
CA GLU A 50 -11.94 -1.97 3.30
C GLU A 50 -10.84 -2.64 4.15
N ALA A 51 -9.59 -2.17 4.11
CA ALA A 51 -8.46 -2.87 4.75
C ALA A 51 -7.29 -1.99 5.22
N SER A 52 -7.26 -0.67 4.98
CA SER A 52 -6.09 0.16 5.36
C SER A 52 -5.94 0.41 6.86
N ASP A 53 -6.90 -0.02 7.67
CA ASP A 53 -6.83 -0.02 9.13
C ASP A 53 -6.25 -1.31 9.72
N ILE A 54 -5.91 -2.28 8.88
CA ILE A 54 -5.41 -3.58 9.30
C ILE A 54 -3.95 -3.47 9.75
N SER A 55 -3.66 -4.14 10.87
CA SER A 55 -2.33 -4.33 11.44
C SER A 55 -2.13 -5.82 11.64
N TYR A 56 -1.17 -6.43 10.95
CA TYR A 56 -0.96 -7.89 10.98
C TYR A 56 0.49 -8.28 11.17
N SER A 57 1.38 -7.82 10.29
CA SER A 57 2.80 -8.18 10.26
C SER A 57 3.72 -6.96 10.30
N ILE A 58 5.00 -7.15 10.00
CA ILE A 58 6.00 -6.07 9.93
C ILE A 58 5.79 -5.12 8.74
N PHE A 59 4.97 -5.51 7.77
CA PHE A 59 4.61 -4.65 6.65
C PHE A 59 3.44 -3.75 7.06
N GLU A 60 3.63 -2.46 6.83
CA GLU A 60 2.66 -1.41 7.15
C GLU A 60 2.32 -0.65 5.86
N PRO A 61 1.33 -1.14 5.07
CA PRO A 61 0.92 -0.46 3.86
C PRO A 61 0.35 0.93 4.15
N VAL A 62 0.35 1.76 3.12
CA VAL A 62 0.00 3.18 3.21
C VAL A 62 -1.44 3.40 3.67
N THR A 63 -1.62 4.45 4.47
CA THR A 63 -2.92 4.94 4.93
C THR A 63 -3.08 6.40 4.50
N ILE A 64 -4.33 6.89 4.45
CA ILE A 64 -4.61 8.30 4.11
C ILE A 64 -5.33 9.06 5.24
N THR A 65 -5.60 8.39 6.37
CA THR A 65 -6.31 8.98 7.53
C THR A 65 -5.38 9.35 8.68
N ARG A 66 -4.08 9.06 8.56
CA ARG A 66 -3.04 9.42 9.52
C ARG A 66 -2.03 10.36 8.87
N ALA A 67 -2.40 11.63 8.80
CA ALA A 67 -1.47 12.65 8.33
C ALA A 67 -0.15 12.58 9.13
N GLU A 68 0.97 12.72 8.43
CA GLU A 68 2.32 12.74 8.99
C GLU A 68 2.82 11.42 9.60
N SER A 69 2.07 10.32 9.56
CA SER A 69 2.63 9.01 9.89
C SER A 69 3.63 8.55 8.84
N HIS A 70 4.45 7.56 9.18
CA HIS A 70 5.33 6.89 8.22
C HIS A 70 4.55 6.13 7.13
N THR A 71 3.28 5.82 7.38
CA THR A 71 2.35 5.24 6.40
C THR A 71 1.52 6.28 5.65
N ASP A 72 1.67 7.58 5.90
CA ASP A 72 0.92 8.61 5.16
C ASP A 72 1.26 8.55 3.67
N LEU A 73 0.29 8.12 2.85
CA LEU A 73 0.48 7.93 1.40
C LEU A 73 1.11 9.14 0.73
N LEU A 74 0.71 10.36 1.11
CA LEU A 74 1.21 11.57 0.47
C LEU A 74 2.71 11.77 0.74
N ARG A 75 3.15 11.46 1.96
CA ARG A 75 4.56 11.55 2.36
C ARG A 75 5.38 10.41 1.77
N VAL A 76 4.83 9.20 1.75
CA VAL A 76 5.48 8.04 1.14
C VAL A 76 5.67 8.29 -0.36
N ALA A 77 4.66 8.83 -1.03
CA ALA A 77 4.74 9.20 -2.45
C ALA A 77 5.74 10.34 -2.72
N GLU A 78 5.71 11.42 -1.93
CA GLU A 78 6.71 12.49 -2.02
C GLU A 78 8.13 11.95 -1.87
N LYS A 79 8.35 11.07 -0.88
CA LYS A 79 9.65 10.45 -0.64
C LYS A 79 10.06 9.54 -1.80
N ALA A 80 9.20 8.62 -2.22
CA ALA A 80 9.47 7.67 -3.30
C ALA A 80 9.86 8.39 -4.60
N TRP A 81 9.02 9.33 -5.06
CA TRP A 81 9.24 10.02 -6.32
C TRP A 81 10.34 11.09 -6.24
N GLY A 82 10.41 11.83 -5.13
CA GLY A 82 11.29 12.98 -5.01
C GLY A 82 12.70 12.66 -4.48
N ARG A 83 12.89 11.54 -3.79
CA ARG A 83 14.18 11.21 -3.13
C ARG A 83 14.77 9.87 -3.57
N PHE A 84 13.94 8.94 -4.04
CA PHE A 84 14.37 7.60 -4.43
C PHE A 84 14.17 7.33 -5.93
N ASP A 85 13.80 8.37 -6.69
CA ASP A 85 13.62 8.34 -8.14
C ASP A 85 12.67 7.25 -8.63
N VAL A 86 11.70 6.85 -7.79
CA VAL A 86 10.63 5.93 -8.19
C VAL A 86 9.87 6.56 -9.37
N PRO A 87 9.68 5.85 -10.49
CA PRO A 87 8.91 6.34 -11.62
C PRO A 87 7.51 6.83 -11.23
N ARG A 88 7.05 7.91 -11.88
CA ARG A 88 5.83 8.62 -11.45
C ARG A 88 4.53 7.85 -11.70
N ASP A 89 4.57 6.90 -12.62
CA ASP A 89 3.52 5.93 -12.93
C ASP A 89 3.45 4.78 -11.92
N LEU A 90 4.42 4.67 -11.01
CA LEU A 90 4.43 3.72 -9.91
C LEU A 90 4.00 4.42 -8.61
N LEU A 91 2.80 4.09 -8.13
CA LEU A 91 2.26 4.59 -6.87
C LEU A 91 2.75 3.71 -5.71
N PRO A 92 3.51 4.23 -4.73
CA PRO A 92 3.94 3.40 -3.61
C PRO A 92 2.74 3.01 -2.73
N ILE A 93 2.61 1.71 -2.47
CA ILE A 93 1.57 1.13 -1.62
C ILE A 93 2.10 0.67 -0.26
N CYS A 94 3.40 0.46 -0.13
CA CYS A 94 4.07 0.12 1.12
C CYS A 94 5.55 0.52 1.03
N GLU A 95 6.04 1.24 2.04
CA GLU A 95 7.49 1.42 2.23
C GLU A 95 7.99 0.34 3.19
N HIS A 96 9.17 -0.22 2.92
CA HIS A 96 9.87 -1.08 3.86
C HIS A 96 11.39 -0.89 3.71
N ASN A 97 12.07 -0.49 4.78
CA ASN A 97 13.53 -0.27 4.79
C ASN A 97 14.06 0.62 3.66
N ALA A 98 13.36 1.73 3.37
CA ALA A 98 13.66 2.65 2.26
C ALA A 98 13.56 2.04 0.85
N ASP A 99 12.99 0.84 0.74
CA ASP A 99 12.50 0.25 -0.49
C ASP A 99 10.97 0.37 -0.56
N PHE A 100 10.41 0.20 -1.75
CA PHE A 100 9.00 0.45 -2.00
C PHE A 100 8.37 -0.71 -2.77
N TYR A 101 7.20 -1.13 -2.32
CA TYR A 101 6.26 -1.85 -3.17
C TYR A 101 5.37 -0.81 -3.82
N CYS A 102 5.36 -0.78 -5.15
CA CYS A 102 4.60 0.19 -5.92
C CYS A 102 3.62 -0.49 -6.86
N MET A 103 2.43 0.08 -6.99
CA MET A 103 1.42 -0.36 -7.93
C MET A 103 1.52 0.46 -9.23
N ASN A 104 1.46 -0.23 -10.37
CA ASN A 104 1.34 0.42 -11.67
C ASN A 104 -0.15 0.61 -12.08
N PRO A 105 -0.45 1.33 -13.19
CA PRO A 105 -1.83 1.58 -13.60
C PRO A 105 -2.62 0.30 -13.98
N ALA A 106 -1.94 -0.80 -14.28
CA ALA A 106 -2.56 -2.09 -14.59
C ALA A 106 -2.88 -2.93 -13.33
N GLY A 107 -2.50 -2.46 -12.14
CA GLY A 107 -2.72 -3.15 -10.86
C GLY A 107 -1.61 -4.13 -10.46
N GLU A 108 -0.55 -4.26 -11.25
CA GLU A 108 0.62 -5.07 -10.89
C GLU A 108 1.44 -4.36 -9.81
N ILE A 109 2.02 -5.14 -8.89
CA ILE A 109 2.92 -4.62 -7.86
C ILE A 109 4.37 -4.86 -8.29
N VAL A 110 5.21 -3.85 -8.12
CA VAL A 110 6.64 -3.87 -8.43
C VAL A 110 7.42 -3.55 -7.16
N PHE A 111 8.38 -4.40 -6.81
CA PHE A 111 9.38 -4.07 -5.80
C PHE A 111 10.43 -3.15 -6.41
N TYR A 112 10.55 -1.95 -5.86
CA TYR A 112 11.55 -0.97 -6.24
C TYR A 112 12.54 -0.79 -5.10
N SER A 113 13.80 -1.14 -5.37
CA SER A 113 14.86 -1.04 -4.38
C SER A 113 15.86 0.06 -4.69
N HIS A 114 16.19 0.85 -3.69
CA HIS A 114 17.11 1.98 -3.82
C HIS A 114 18.58 1.55 -3.94
N ASN A 115 18.90 0.31 -3.60
CA ASN A 115 20.27 -0.22 -3.60
C ASN A 115 20.57 -1.12 -4.82
N GLY A 116 19.63 -1.21 -5.78
CA GLY A 116 19.79 -1.96 -7.02
C GLY A 116 19.50 -3.47 -6.94
N TRP A 117 18.80 -3.96 -5.90
CA TRP A 117 18.25 -5.32 -5.94
C TRP A 117 17.37 -5.54 -7.19
N PRO A 118 17.34 -6.76 -7.73
CA PRO A 118 16.45 -7.08 -8.84
C PRO A 118 14.99 -6.77 -8.49
N SER A 119 14.27 -6.17 -9.43
CA SER A 119 12.84 -5.92 -9.26
C SER A 119 12.05 -7.23 -9.32
N THR A 120 11.37 -7.57 -8.24
CA THR A 120 10.33 -8.62 -8.22
C THR A 120 8.98 -7.99 -8.54
N LYS A 121 8.06 -8.77 -9.14
CA LYS A 121 6.72 -8.30 -9.48
C LYS A 121 5.67 -9.30 -9.04
N TRP A 122 4.49 -8.78 -8.71
CA TRP A 122 3.28 -9.56 -8.44
C TRP A 122 2.20 -9.14 -9.45
N PRO A 123 1.44 -10.09 -10.02
CA PRO A 123 0.43 -9.78 -11.03
C PRO A 123 -0.72 -8.89 -10.51
N SER A 124 -0.99 -8.90 -9.21
CA SER A 124 -2.05 -8.10 -8.60
C SER A 124 -1.73 -7.71 -7.15
N LEU A 125 -2.52 -6.80 -6.59
CA LEU A 125 -2.48 -6.49 -5.16
C LEU A 125 -2.80 -7.72 -4.31
N ALA A 126 -3.72 -8.58 -4.75
CA ALA A 126 -4.10 -9.77 -4.00
C ALA A 126 -2.93 -10.76 -3.89
N ASP A 127 -2.15 -10.94 -4.96
CA ASP A 127 -0.96 -11.79 -4.95
C ASP A 127 0.14 -11.20 -4.06
N TRP A 128 0.32 -9.88 -4.05
CA TRP A 128 1.24 -9.24 -3.09
C TRP A 128 0.78 -9.40 -1.64
N ILE A 129 -0.53 -9.28 -1.36
CA ILE A 129 -1.08 -9.52 -0.02
C ILE A 129 -0.81 -10.96 0.41
N GLU A 130 -1.03 -11.94 -0.48
CA GLU A 130 -0.79 -13.37 -0.25
C GLU A 130 0.67 -13.65 0.10
N ASP A 131 1.56 -13.25 -0.81
CA ASP A 131 2.96 -13.67 -0.83
C ASP A 131 3.84 -12.81 0.09
N VAL A 132 3.42 -11.60 0.46
CA VAL A 132 4.27 -10.65 1.20
C VAL A 132 3.63 -10.25 2.52
N TRP A 133 2.38 -9.77 2.50
CA TRP A 133 1.80 -9.20 3.72
C TRP A 133 1.32 -10.28 4.70
N LEU A 134 0.67 -11.33 4.17
CA LEU A 134 0.15 -12.47 4.93
C LEU A 134 1.18 -13.58 5.16
N GLU A 135 2.34 -13.53 4.49
CA GLU A 135 3.41 -14.50 4.70
C GLU A 135 3.99 -14.31 6.11
N ASP A 136 3.97 -15.39 6.90
CA ASP A 136 4.54 -15.39 8.24
C ASP A 136 6.06 -15.57 8.14
N PHE A 137 6.82 -14.49 8.34
CA PHE A 137 8.26 -14.55 8.54
C PHE A 137 8.52 -15.07 9.96
N ALA A 138 8.67 -16.39 10.08
CA ALA A 138 9.01 -17.09 11.33
C ALA A 138 10.44 -16.80 11.81
#